data_AF-A0A139IEP5-F1
#
_entry.id   AF-A0A139IEP5-F1
#
_cell.length_a   1.000
_cell.length_b   1.000
_cell.length_c   1.000
_cell.angle_alpha   90.00
_cell.angle_beta   90.00
_cell.angle_gamma   90.00
#
_symmetry.space_group_name_H-M   'P 1'
#
loop_
_entity.id
_entity.type
_entity.pdbx_description
1 polymer ?
#
loop_
_entity_poly.entity_id
_entity_poly.type
_entity_poly.pdbx_seq_one_letter_code
_entity_poly.pdbx_strand_id
1 'polypeptide(L)'
;MGVQSEPLRQLLDFDLDRYLNPWIPHNRLYILPKPIRHWLGYRESPQKEPYAVLQWPITFLATVAGLSLVAGIGNYAPGITAWHPPVLIASLGASAVLAFNTIKSPLAQPRNAIIGNTLAAICGTAIAKLFQLNSEFDNIQWVSGAVGCALASWVMSLTNTIHPPGGATAVLASTETVIIAMGWKFVPIVLLDSCLMVVVACIFNNILRQYPIYWWTPANTGCKLRHEKAKAQQDQEAKTAEEGKAPAKATSDTSSDRTLRREFSNRVDFVDGIEDVHIRAYRIELPHHLKLENAEVMLLEKIQERLRTHVFCSSSVALRLQSIELHRTVYPHDKWFWTYLRSIARLQQTSSSIHCIRSSTDVLRDGPHLQDLITMKAYWFDNIEGDQRLPHDSGRPVDPAYLSKLGIIHHELPDNLDAVNKIASERKYKNRDEIRISPSLLPDYENKVKTFFDEHLHEDEEIRYILEGGGYFDVRSKDDDWVRIRLEKGDLMIMPAGIYHRFTTDEQNYTHAMRLFKEDPKWTPLKRSEKSTDENGFRKEYLRARDGDGLFA
;
A
#
# COMPACT_ATOMS: atom_id res chain seq x y z
N MET A 1 -26.02 14.59 2.72
CA MET A 1 -25.37 14.96 4.00
C MET A 1 -23.94 14.46 3.94
N GLY A 2 -22.88 15.22 4.05
CA GLY A 2 -22.66 16.65 4.08
C GLY A 2 -21.19 16.85 3.72
N VAL A 3 -20.87 17.98 3.11
CA VAL A 3 -19.51 18.52 3.04
C VAL A 3 -19.03 18.59 4.50
N GLN A 4 -18.30 17.58 4.97
CA GLN A 4 -17.58 17.71 6.23
C GLN A 4 -16.50 18.74 5.95
N SER A 5 -16.68 19.92 6.52
CA SER A 5 -15.69 20.98 6.51
C SER A 5 -14.33 20.38 6.90
N GLU A 6 -13.26 20.79 6.22
CA GLU A 6 -11.87 20.38 6.54
C GLU A 6 -11.54 20.32 8.05
N PRO A 7 -12.05 21.24 8.90
CA PRO A 7 -11.89 21.17 10.35
C PRO A 7 -12.48 19.90 10.97
N LEU A 8 -13.64 19.44 10.49
CA LEU A 8 -14.29 18.23 11.01
C LEU A 8 -13.50 16.98 10.65
N ARG A 9 -12.92 16.92 9.43
CA ARG A 9 -12.00 15.85 9.04
C ARG A 9 -10.72 15.86 9.87
N GLN A 10 -10.13 17.03 10.12
CA GLN A 10 -8.95 17.15 10.99
C GLN A 10 -9.24 16.77 12.45
N LEU A 11 -10.48 16.93 12.91
CA LEU A 11 -10.92 16.53 14.25
C LEU A 11 -11.19 15.02 14.35
N LEU A 12 -11.69 14.42 13.26
CA LEU A 12 -11.95 12.97 13.16
C LEU A 12 -10.65 12.16 12.96
N ASP A 13 -9.69 12.68 12.19
CA ASP A 13 -8.35 12.12 12.01
C ASP A 13 -7.36 12.69 13.05
N PHE A 14 -7.69 12.54 14.33
CA PHE A 14 -6.82 13.01 15.41
C PHE A 14 -5.50 12.25 15.41
N ASP A 15 -4.41 12.98 15.20
CA ASP A 15 -3.03 12.48 15.26
C ASP A 15 -2.21 13.38 16.21
N LEU A 16 -1.82 12.84 17.36
CA LEU A 16 -1.02 13.55 18.36
C LEU A 16 0.35 13.99 17.80
N ASP A 17 0.93 13.23 16.87
CA ASP A 17 2.22 13.53 16.26
C ASP A 17 2.17 14.81 15.44
N ARG A 18 1.01 15.14 14.86
CA ARG A 18 0.79 16.40 14.13
C ARG A 18 1.04 17.62 15.00
N TYR A 19 0.74 17.52 16.29
CA TYR A 19 0.89 18.58 17.29
C TYR A 19 2.24 18.53 18.00
N LEU A 20 2.77 17.35 18.32
CA LEU A 20 4.03 17.19 19.05
C LEU A 20 5.28 17.36 18.17
N ASN A 21 5.29 16.78 16.96
CA ASN A 21 6.50 16.74 16.10
C ASN A 21 7.11 18.11 15.77
N PRO A 22 6.34 19.21 15.62
CA PRO A 22 6.91 20.56 15.43
C PRO A 22 7.78 21.05 16.60
N TRP A 23 7.57 20.53 17.81
CA TRP A 23 8.28 20.94 19.04
C TRP A 23 9.42 20.00 19.40
N ILE A 24 9.40 18.78 18.89
CA ILE A 24 10.43 17.77 19.16
C ILE A 24 11.71 18.13 18.40
N PRO A 25 12.88 18.17 19.07
CA PRO A 25 14.14 18.45 18.40
C PRO A 25 14.47 17.37 17.37
N HIS A 26 15.16 17.78 16.31
CA HIS A 26 15.64 16.83 15.32
C HIS A 26 16.64 15.85 15.92
N ASN A 27 16.69 14.64 15.39
CA ASN A 27 17.65 13.62 15.82
C ASN A 27 19.09 14.15 15.68
N ARG A 28 19.83 14.19 16.80
CA ARG A 28 21.23 14.66 16.89
C ARG A 28 22.24 13.55 17.13
N LEU A 29 21.85 12.28 16.95
CA LEU A 29 22.76 11.14 17.15
C LEU A 29 24.01 11.19 16.27
N TYR A 30 23.96 11.91 15.14
CA TYR A 30 25.12 12.13 14.27
C TYR A 30 26.29 12.87 14.96
N ILE A 31 26.01 13.63 16.02
CA ILE A 31 27.01 14.41 16.78
C ILE A 31 27.79 13.52 17.75
N LEU A 32 27.22 12.38 18.18
CA LEU A 32 27.86 11.51 19.16
C LEU A 32 29.08 10.78 18.57
N PRO A 33 30.05 10.37 19.42
CA PRO A 33 31.18 9.56 18.98
C PRO A 33 30.73 8.29 18.23
N LYS A 34 31.50 7.89 17.21
CA LYS A 34 31.25 6.70 16.39
C LYS A 34 30.81 5.44 17.15
N PRO A 35 31.49 5.02 18.25
CA PRO A 35 31.06 3.83 18.97
C PRO A 35 29.67 3.99 19.59
N ILE A 36 29.37 5.14 20.18
CA ILE A 36 28.09 5.38 20.87
C ILE A 36 26.94 5.46 19.87
N ARG A 37 27.12 6.25 18.79
CA ARG A 37 26.06 6.40 17.78
C ARG A 37 25.76 5.07 17.05
N HIS A 38 26.77 4.19 16.91
CA HIS A 38 26.58 2.85 16.33
C HIS A 38 25.59 2.02 17.15
N TRP A 39 25.79 1.90 18.46
CA TRP A 39 24.90 1.13 19.33
C TRP A 39 23.53 1.80 19.54
N LEU A 40 23.39 3.07 19.22
CA LEU A 40 22.09 3.79 19.23
C LEU A 40 21.38 3.76 17.86
N GLY A 41 21.84 2.91 16.94
CA GLY A 41 21.19 2.66 15.64
C GLY A 41 21.52 3.67 14.54
N TYR A 42 22.34 4.69 14.82
CA TYR A 42 22.76 5.65 13.79
C TYR A 42 23.79 5.01 12.84
N ARG A 43 23.51 5.09 11.54
CA ARG A 43 24.40 4.72 10.45
C ARG A 43 24.41 5.85 9.43
N GLU A 44 25.57 6.09 8.81
CA GLU A 44 25.69 7.06 7.71
C GLU A 44 25.02 6.51 6.44
N SER A 45 25.14 5.21 6.20
CA SER A 45 24.45 4.47 5.15
C SER A 45 23.60 3.32 5.75
N PRO A 46 22.42 3.01 5.19
CA PRO A 46 21.59 1.91 5.68
C PRO A 46 22.35 0.57 5.63
N GLN A 47 22.32 -0.19 6.72
CA GLN A 47 22.99 -1.49 6.78
C GLN A 47 22.17 -2.55 6.04
N LYS A 48 22.81 -3.31 5.12
CA LYS A 48 22.17 -4.45 4.44
C LYS A 48 21.87 -5.56 5.45
N GLU A 49 20.73 -6.22 5.31
CA GLU A 49 20.34 -7.29 6.23
C GLU A 49 21.22 -8.54 6.02
N PRO A 50 21.74 -9.14 7.10
CA PRO A 50 22.47 -10.40 7.02
C PRO A 50 21.51 -11.55 6.69
N TYR A 51 22.03 -12.66 6.17
CA TYR A 51 21.23 -13.86 5.91
C TYR A 51 20.57 -14.40 7.18
N ALA A 52 19.35 -14.95 7.05
CA ALA A 52 18.55 -15.44 8.18
C ALA A 52 19.31 -16.42 9.10
N VAL A 53 20.15 -17.28 8.52
CA VAL A 53 20.98 -18.25 9.26
C VAL A 53 21.93 -17.58 10.25
N LEU A 54 22.44 -16.38 9.95
CA LEU A 54 23.28 -15.60 10.86
C LEU A 54 22.45 -14.85 11.92
N GLN A 55 21.17 -14.59 11.63
CA GLN A 55 20.28 -13.88 12.54
C GLN A 55 19.75 -14.77 13.66
N TRP A 56 19.48 -16.05 13.39
CA TRP A 56 18.85 -16.95 14.38
C TRP A 56 19.68 -17.09 15.66
N PRO A 57 21.00 -17.35 15.62
CA PRO A 57 21.80 -17.47 16.85
C PRO A 57 21.84 -16.18 17.66
N ILE A 58 21.95 -15.02 16.99
CA ILE A 58 21.97 -13.72 17.68
C ILE A 58 20.61 -13.41 18.28
N THR A 59 19.53 -13.70 17.58
CA THR A 59 18.15 -13.50 18.07
C THR A 59 17.89 -14.39 19.28
N PHE A 60 18.35 -15.64 19.25
CA PHE A 60 18.30 -16.54 20.40
C PHE A 60 19.07 -15.97 21.60
N LEU A 61 20.34 -15.59 21.41
CA LEU A 61 21.18 -15.02 22.47
C LEU A 61 20.60 -13.71 23.02
N ALA A 62 20.07 -12.85 22.16
CA ALA A 62 19.42 -11.59 22.54
C ALA A 62 18.17 -11.83 23.39
N THR A 63 17.35 -12.81 23.01
CA THR A 63 16.12 -13.17 23.73
C THR A 63 16.47 -13.70 25.12
N VAL A 64 17.41 -14.64 25.20
CA VAL A 64 17.89 -15.19 26.47
C VAL A 64 18.49 -14.08 27.33
N ALA A 65 19.37 -13.25 26.77
CA ALA A 65 20.00 -12.15 27.50
C ALA A 65 18.97 -11.11 27.99
N GLY A 66 18.01 -10.71 27.16
CA GLY A 66 16.99 -9.72 27.50
C GLY A 66 16.05 -10.19 28.60
N LEU A 67 15.47 -11.37 28.44
CA LEU A 67 14.56 -11.95 29.42
C LEU A 67 15.29 -12.29 30.73
N SER A 68 16.53 -12.80 30.65
CA SER A 68 17.33 -13.09 31.86
C SER A 68 17.78 -11.82 32.58
N LEU A 69 18.09 -10.75 31.86
CA LEU A 69 18.46 -9.47 32.47
C LEU A 69 17.28 -8.86 33.23
N VAL A 70 16.10 -8.81 32.61
CA VAL A 70 14.89 -8.28 33.25
C VAL A 70 14.50 -9.14 34.45
N ALA A 71 14.44 -10.47 34.28
CA ALA A 71 14.17 -11.38 35.39
C ALA A 71 15.22 -11.26 36.50
N GLY A 72 16.50 -11.18 36.15
CA GLY A 72 17.59 -11.04 37.10
C GLY A 72 17.47 -9.75 37.92
N ILE A 73 17.17 -8.62 37.28
CA ILE A 73 16.96 -7.35 37.98
C ILE A 73 15.72 -7.46 38.90
N GLY A 74 14.62 -8.03 38.43
CA GLY A 74 13.41 -8.23 39.24
C GLY A 74 13.64 -9.13 40.47
N ASN A 75 14.45 -10.19 40.34
CA ASN A 75 14.68 -11.17 41.40
C ASN A 75 15.82 -10.83 42.37
N TYR A 76 16.80 -10.01 41.95
CA TYR A 76 18.01 -9.78 42.75
C TYR A 76 18.26 -8.33 43.14
N ALA A 77 17.59 -7.34 42.53
CA ALA A 77 17.78 -5.94 42.92
C ALA A 77 17.03 -5.61 44.23
N PRO A 78 17.70 -5.25 45.34
CA PRO A 78 17.07 -5.13 46.66
C PRO A 78 15.88 -4.17 46.73
N GLY A 79 15.90 -3.09 45.94
CA GLY A 79 14.81 -2.11 45.89
C GLY A 79 13.55 -2.63 45.17
N ILE A 80 13.71 -3.61 44.27
CA ILE A 80 12.62 -4.18 43.46
C ILE A 80 12.08 -5.45 44.11
N THR A 81 12.95 -6.29 44.68
CA THR A 81 12.55 -7.52 45.37
C THR A 81 11.63 -7.26 46.56
N ALA A 82 11.76 -6.09 47.20
CA ALA A 82 10.85 -5.62 48.25
C ALA A 82 9.38 -5.47 47.80
N TRP A 83 9.13 -5.43 46.49
CA TRP A 83 7.77 -5.36 45.92
C TRP A 83 7.24 -6.74 45.49
N HIS A 84 8.04 -7.79 45.64
CA HIS A 84 7.73 -9.17 45.26
C HIS A 84 7.13 -9.29 43.84
N PRO A 85 7.79 -8.73 42.81
CA PRO A 85 7.30 -8.84 41.45
C PRO A 85 7.32 -10.30 40.97
N PRO A 86 6.44 -10.68 40.03
CA PRO A 86 6.55 -11.98 39.37
C PRO A 86 7.91 -12.08 38.66
N VAL A 87 8.46 -13.29 38.60
CA VAL A 87 9.78 -13.57 37.99
C VAL A 87 9.86 -13.03 36.57
N LEU A 88 8.79 -13.18 35.80
CA LEU A 88 8.69 -12.68 34.43
C LEU A 88 7.23 -12.47 34.06
N ILE A 89 6.91 -11.31 33.49
CA ILE A 89 5.56 -10.98 33.00
C ILE A 89 5.42 -11.54 31.57
N ALA A 90 4.37 -12.32 31.29
CA ALA A 90 4.21 -12.99 29.99
C ALA A 90 4.25 -12.02 28.78
N SER A 91 3.81 -10.77 28.95
CA SER A 91 3.89 -9.72 27.92
C SER A 91 5.33 -9.37 27.52
N LEU A 92 6.33 -9.59 28.38
CA LEU A 92 7.73 -9.37 28.05
C LEU A 92 8.25 -10.40 27.03
N GLY A 93 7.71 -11.62 27.04
CA GLY A 93 8.02 -12.63 26.01
C GLY A 93 7.60 -12.14 24.61
N ALA A 94 6.39 -11.60 24.49
CA ALA A 94 5.92 -11.01 23.23
C ALA A 94 6.74 -9.74 22.86
N SER A 95 7.15 -8.94 23.84
CA SER A 95 8.04 -7.79 23.62
C SER A 95 9.42 -8.22 23.10
N ALA A 96 9.96 -9.34 23.58
CA ALA A 96 11.22 -9.90 23.09
C ALA A 96 11.14 -10.31 21.62
N VAL A 97 10.03 -10.94 21.20
CA VAL A 97 9.81 -11.29 19.79
C VAL A 97 9.81 -10.04 18.91
N LEU A 98 9.13 -8.96 19.33
CA LEU A 98 9.16 -7.70 18.57
C LEU A 98 10.57 -7.08 18.55
N ALA A 99 11.24 -7.02 19.70
CA ALA A 99 12.52 -6.35 19.86
C ALA A 99 13.69 -7.09 19.21
N PHE A 100 13.61 -8.41 18.99
CA PHE A 100 14.72 -9.22 18.48
C PHE A 100 14.43 -9.92 17.15
N ASN A 101 13.17 -10.24 16.82
CA ASN A 101 12.83 -10.92 15.56
C ASN A 101 12.34 -9.93 14.50
N THR A 102 11.46 -8.98 14.86
CA THR A 102 10.83 -8.04 13.92
C THR A 102 11.32 -6.61 14.12
N ILE A 103 12.64 -6.44 14.21
CA ILE A 103 13.33 -5.19 14.61
C ILE A 103 13.02 -3.97 13.73
N LYS A 104 12.57 -4.19 12.49
CA LYS A 104 12.20 -3.12 11.54
C LYS A 104 10.75 -2.65 11.71
N SER A 105 9.93 -3.42 12.44
CA SER A 105 8.55 -3.06 12.67
C SER A 105 8.47 -1.71 13.41
N PRO A 106 7.56 -0.80 13.00
CA PRO A 106 7.32 0.43 13.76
C PRO A 106 6.91 0.13 15.20
N LEU A 107 6.23 -1.00 15.42
CA LEU A 107 5.77 -1.46 16.74
C LEU A 107 6.91 -1.88 17.67
N ALA A 108 8.08 -2.23 17.10
CA ALA A 108 9.26 -2.63 17.85
C ALA A 108 10.19 -1.46 18.20
N GLN A 109 9.92 -0.24 17.70
CA GLN A 109 10.81 0.90 17.93
C GLN A 109 10.70 1.41 19.37
N PRO A 110 11.77 2.06 19.91
CA PRO A 110 11.87 2.41 21.33
C PRO A 110 10.70 3.23 21.88
N ARG A 111 10.19 4.21 21.11
CA ARG A 111 9.02 5.00 21.53
C ARG A 111 7.82 4.11 21.84
N ASN A 112 7.49 3.19 20.95
CA ASN A 112 6.33 2.32 21.11
C ASN A 112 6.57 1.33 22.25
N ALA A 113 7.72 0.67 22.26
CA ALA A 113 8.07 -0.31 23.30
C ALA A 113 8.07 0.30 24.71
N ILE A 114 8.60 1.51 24.89
CA ILE A 114 8.71 2.15 26.20
C ILE A 114 7.41 2.89 26.56
N ILE A 115 6.97 3.83 25.73
CA ILE A 115 5.82 4.70 26.05
C ILE A 115 4.52 3.90 25.95
N GLY A 116 4.35 3.10 24.89
CA GLY A 116 3.15 2.30 24.68
C GLY A 116 2.90 1.32 25.83
N ASN A 117 3.94 0.55 26.19
CA ASN A 117 3.84 -0.42 27.28
C ASN A 117 3.59 0.25 28.63
N THR A 118 4.23 1.40 28.89
CA THR A 118 4.02 2.17 30.12
C THR A 118 2.61 2.75 30.20
N LEU A 119 2.08 3.31 29.11
CA LEU A 119 0.71 3.80 29.04
C LEU A 119 -0.29 2.66 29.26
N ALA A 120 -0.01 1.48 28.71
CA ALA A 120 -0.85 0.31 28.91
C ALA A 120 -0.86 -0.17 30.37
N ALA A 121 0.31 -0.17 31.04
CA ALA A 121 0.38 -0.44 32.47
C ALA A 121 -0.40 0.60 33.30
N ILE A 122 -0.30 1.89 32.98
CA ILE A 122 -1.07 2.96 33.64
C ILE A 122 -2.57 2.72 33.49
N CYS A 123 -3.04 2.47 32.26
CA CYS A 123 -4.46 2.24 31.97
C CYS A 123 -4.98 0.99 32.68
N GLY A 124 -4.24 -0.13 32.58
CA GLY A 124 -4.61 -1.39 33.23
C GLY A 124 -4.67 -1.26 34.76
N THR A 125 -3.67 -0.63 35.38
CA THR A 125 -3.66 -0.39 36.83
C THR A 125 -4.76 0.58 37.27
N ALA A 126 -5.04 1.63 36.49
CA ALA A 126 -6.11 2.58 36.79
C ALA A 126 -7.48 1.89 36.77
N ILE A 127 -7.75 1.08 35.74
CA ILE A 127 -9.00 0.30 35.64
C ILE A 127 -9.09 -0.74 36.75
N ALA A 128 -8.01 -1.48 37.03
CA ALA A 128 -7.99 -2.44 38.14
C ALA A 128 -8.31 -1.76 39.47
N LYS A 129 -7.72 -0.58 39.75
CA LYS A 129 -7.97 0.18 40.98
C LYS A 129 -9.39 0.72 41.06
N LEU A 130 -9.97 1.13 39.93
CA LEU A 130 -11.36 1.57 39.86
C LEU A 130 -12.32 0.40 40.17
N PHE A 131 -12.08 -0.77 39.58
CA PHE A 131 -12.91 -1.95 39.78
C PHE A 131 -12.76 -2.55 41.19
N GLN A 132 -11.60 -2.41 41.83
CA GLN A 132 -11.36 -2.78 43.23
C GLN A 132 -12.21 -1.99 44.24
N LEU A 133 -12.86 -0.89 43.84
CA LEU A 133 -13.81 -0.18 44.69
C LEU A 133 -15.12 -0.96 44.88
N ASN A 134 -15.38 -1.96 44.03
CA ASN A 134 -16.53 -2.85 44.15
C ASN A 134 -16.16 -4.04 45.05
N SER A 135 -17.03 -4.40 46.00
CA SER A 135 -16.85 -5.56 46.89
C SER A 135 -16.79 -6.89 46.15
N GLU A 136 -17.38 -6.97 44.95
CA GLU A 136 -17.41 -8.16 44.09
C GLU A 136 -16.29 -8.18 43.04
N PHE A 137 -15.19 -7.45 43.28
CA PHE A 137 -14.08 -7.32 42.32
C PHE A 137 -13.60 -8.67 41.77
N ASP A 138 -13.47 -9.68 42.62
CA ASP A 138 -12.99 -11.01 42.24
C ASP A 138 -13.89 -11.69 41.19
N ASN A 139 -15.19 -11.42 41.22
CA ASN A 139 -16.16 -11.97 40.26
C ASN A 139 -16.15 -11.22 38.91
N ILE A 140 -15.62 -10.00 38.87
CA ILE A 140 -15.64 -9.12 37.68
C ILE A 140 -14.25 -8.81 37.11
N GLN A 141 -13.19 -9.50 37.55
CA GLN A 141 -11.82 -9.30 37.07
C GLN A 141 -11.69 -9.45 35.54
N TRP A 142 -12.44 -10.37 34.94
CA TRP A 142 -12.46 -10.59 33.49
C TRP A 142 -12.95 -9.35 32.72
N VAL A 143 -13.95 -8.63 33.27
CA VAL A 143 -14.43 -7.35 32.71
C VAL A 143 -13.36 -6.27 32.88
N SER A 144 -12.76 -6.18 34.07
CA SER A 144 -11.67 -5.23 34.35
C SER A 144 -10.52 -5.40 33.37
N GLY A 145 -10.10 -6.64 33.09
CA GLY A 145 -9.05 -6.94 32.11
C GLY A 145 -9.44 -6.53 30.69
N ALA A 146 -10.67 -6.83 30.25
CA ALA A 146 -11.16 -6.44 28.94
C ALA A 146 -11.24 -4.92 28.76
N VAL A 147 -11.80 -4.21 29.75
CA VAL A 147 -11.89 -2.74 29.76
C VAL A 147 -10.51 -2.11 29.82
N GLY A 148 -9.59 -2.65 30.64
CA GLY A 148 -8.22 -2.20 30.74
C GLY A 148 -7.46 -2.34 29.42
N CYS A 149 -7.61 -3.47 28.73
CA CYS A 149 -7.02 -3.71 27.41
C CYS A 149 -7.59 -2.76 26.35
N ALA A 150 -8.91 -2.59 26.31
CA ALA A 150 -9.57 -1.68 25.37
C ALA A 150 -9.13 -0.22 25.58
N LEU A 151 -9.08 0.24 26.83
CA LEU A 151 -8.61 1.58 27.17
C LEU A 151 -7.13 1.76 26.81
N ALA A 152 -6.27 0.79 27.13
CA ALA A 152 -4.85 0.84 26.77
C ALA A 152 -4.66 0.91 25.25
N SER A 153 -5.40 0.08 24.48
CA SER A 153 -5.37 0.09 23.02
C SER A 153 -5.81 1.44 22.45
N TRP A 154 -6.89 2.01 22.99
CA TRP A 154 -7.39 3.31 22.58
C TRP A 154 -6.38 4.43 22.87
N VAL A 155 -5.83 4.48 24.09
CA VAL A 155 -4.81 5.47 24.48
C VAL A 155 -3.54 5.33 23.62
N MET A 156 -3.03 4.11 23.41
CA MET A 156 -1.87 3.89 22.54
C MET A 156 -2.10 4.29 21.09
N SER A 157 -3.35 4.13 20.60
CA SER A 157 -3.74 4.58 19.26
C SER A 157 -3.73 6.11 19.17
N LEU A 158 -4.29 6.80 20.18
CA LEU A 158 -4.27 8.26 20.25
C LEU A 158 -2.84 8.83 20.33
N THR A 159 -1.92 8.14 20.99
CA THR A 159 -0.53 8.59 21.17
C THR A 159 0.44 8.08 20.09
N ASN A 160 -0.05 7.35 19.08
CA ASN A 160 0.75 6.64 18.07
C ASN A 160 1.88 5.79 18.67
N THR A 161 1.62 5.15 19.82
CA THR A 161 2.61 4.34 20.53
C THR A 161 2.12 2.91 20.68
N ILE A 162 1.45 2.36 19.66
CA ILE A 162 0.93 0.99 19.70
C ILE A 162 2.09 0.01 19.91
N HIS A 163 2.02 -0.69 21.04
CA HIS A 163 2.89 -1.81 21.40
C HIS A 163 1.98 -2.98 21.78
N PRO A 164 1.73 -3.95 20.88
CA PRO A 164 0.78 -5.03 21.12
C PRO A 164 0.97 -5.78 22.44
N PRO A 165 2.20 -6.05 22.93
CA PRO A 165 2.40 -6.65 24.24
C PRO A 165 1.86 -5.81 25.41
N GLY A 166 1.75 -4.48 25.23
CA GLY A 166 1.12 -3.58 26.19
C GLY A 166 -0.35 -3.93 26.45
N GLY A 167 -1.09 -4.41 25.45
CA GLY A 167 -2.46 -4.91 25.65
C GLY A 167 -2.50 -6.04 26.69
N ALA A 168 -1.58 -7.01 26.60
CA ALA A 168 -1.45 -8.07 27.60
C ALA A 168 -0.99 -7.52 28.96
N THR A 169 -0.09 -6.53 29.00
CA THR A 169 0.29 -5.83 30.24
C THR A 169 -0.90 -5.18 30.94
N ALA A 170 -1.82 -4.57 30.19
CA ALA A 170 -3.02 -3.98 30.76
C ALA A 170 -3.99 -5.02 31.33
N VAL A 171 -4.15 -6.17 30.65
CA VAL A 171 -4.95 -7.30 31.15
C VAL A 171 -4.36 -7.84 32.45
N LEU A 172 -3.05 -8.10 32.47
CA LEU A 172 -2.34 -8.65 33.62
C LEU A 172 -2.46 -7.77 34.87
N ALA A 173 -2.55 -6.45 34.70
CA ALA A 173 -2.81 -5.53 35.81
C ALA A 173 -4.15 -5.77 36.54
N SER A 174 -5.12 -6.39 35.88
CA SER A 174 -6.46 -6.68 36.40
C SER A 174 -6.71 -8.16 36.72
N THR A 175 -5.91 -9.08 36.18
CA THR A 175 -6.17 -10.53 36.29
C THR A 175 -5.13 -11.27 37.13
N GLU A 176 -3.92 -10.73 37.29
CA GLU A 176 -2.86 -11.41 38.03
C GLU A 176 -2.80 -10.91 39.48
N THR A 177 -3.02 -11.81 40.43
CA THR A 177 -3.12 -11.49 41.87
C THR A 177 -1.92 -10.73 42.41
N VAL A 178 -0.70 -11.13 42.02
CA VAL A 178 0.54 -10.46 42.44
C VAL A 178 0.61 -9.03 41.88
N ILE A 179 0.18 -8.82 40.63
CA ILE A 179 0.22 -7.51 39.98
C ILE A 179 -0.87 -6.58 40.54
N ILE A 180 -2.06 -7.11 40.77
CA ILE A 180 -3.18 -6.44 41.45
C ILE A 180 -2.72 -5.90 42.83
N ALA A 181 -2.00 -6.73 43.59
CA ALA A 181 -1.45 -6.37 44.90
C ALA A 181 -0.34 -5.30 44.80
N MET A 182 0.51 -5.35 43.78
CA MET A 182 1.52 -4.30 43.52
C MET A 182 0.88 -2.94 43.20
N GLY A 183 -0.25 -2.93 42.50
CA GLY A 183 -0.96 -1.70 42.10
C GLY A 183 -0.04 -0.75 41.32
N TRP A 184 0.06 0.51 41.74
CA TRP A 184 0.85 1.54 41.06
C TRP A 184 2.35 1.25 40.96
N LYS A 185 2.89 0.35 41.81
CA LYS A 185 4.29 -0.09 41.73
C LYS A 185 4.58 -0.88 40.44
N PHE A 186 3.55 -1.42 39.80
CA PHE A 186 3.66 -2.12 38.53
C PHE A 186 4.15 -1.22 37.39
N VAL A 187 3.69 0.04 37.33
CA VAL A 187 4.03 0.99 36.26
C VAL A 187 5.54 1.25 36.14
N PRO A 188 6.27 1.63 37.21
CA PRO A 188 7.71 1.84 37.12
C PRO A 188 8.49 0.54 36.83
N ILE A 189 7.99 -0.63 37.25
CA ILE A 189 8.59 -1.93 36.87
C ILE A 189 8.47 -2.12 35.35
N VAL A 190 7.27 -1.97 34.78
CA VAL A 190 7.06 -2.13 33.33
C VAL A 190 7.89 -1.14 32.52
N LEU A 191 8.00 0.11 32.98
CA LEU A 191 8.85 1.12 32.36
C LEU A 191 10.32 0.71 32.38
N LEU A 192 10.82 0.25 33.54
CA LEU A 192 12.18 -0.23 33.70
C LEU A 192 12.45 -1.43 32.77
N ASP A 193 11.57 -2.43 32.77
CA ASP A 193 11.70 -3.63 31.94
C ASP A 193 11.73 -3.28 30.46
N SER A 194 10.87 -2.36 30.02
CA SER A 194 10.83 -1.90 28.62
C SER A 194 12.13 -1.19 28.23
N CYS A 195 12.67 -0.35 29.12
CA CYS A 195 13.97 0.31 28.92
C CYS A 195 15.12 -0.72 28.83
N LEU A 196 15.16 -1.69 29.74
CA LEU A 196 16.18 -2.74 29.75
C LEU A 196 16.13 -3.59 28.48
N MET A 197 14.92 -3.96 28.03
CA MET A 197 14.72 -4.68 26.77
C MET A 197 15.23 -3.88 25.57
N VAL A 198 14.95 -2.58 25.50
CA VAL A 198 15.48 -1.70 24.45
C VAL A 198 17.00 -1.59 24.51
N VAL A 199 17.61 -1.54 25.70
CA VAL A 199 19.07 -1.54 25.85
C VAL A 199 19.68 -2.82 25.29
N VAL A 200 19.13 -3.98 25.64
CA VAL A 200 19.60 -5.27 25.10
C VAL A 200 19.40 -5.34 23.59
N ALA A 201 18.27 -4.82 23.08
CA ALA A 201 18.02 -4.73 21.64
C ALA A 201 19.03 -3.84 20.93
N CYS A 202 19.39 -2.69 21.52
CA CYS A 202 20.44 -1.81 21.02
C CYS A 202 21.81 -2.51 20.98
N ILE A 203 22.12 -3.39 21.93
CA ILE A 203 23.36 -4.14 21.92
C ILE A 203 23.28 -5.24 20.85
N PHE A 204 22.44 -6.26 21.04
CA PHE A 204 22.50 -7.47 20.20
C PHE A 204 22.13 -7.22 18.74
N ASN A 205 21.14 -6.38 18.47
CA ASN A 205 20.74 -6.13 17.09
C ASN A 205 21.80 -5.34 16.33
N ASN A 206 22.56 -4.45 16.97
CA ASN A 206 23.62 -3.69 16.29
C ASN A 206 24.93 -4.46 16.04
N ILE A 207 25.01 -5.73 16.45
CA ILE A 207 26.15 -6.60 16.12
C ILE A 207 26.16 -6.92 14.63
N LEU A 208 25.02 -7.37 14.08
CA LEU A 208 24.89 -7.72 12.66
C LEU A 208 23.81 -6.93 11.90
N ARG A 209 22.91 -6.24 12.60
CA ARG A 209 21.77 -5.50 12.03
C ARG A 209 21.82 -4.04 12.47
N GLN A 210 20.74 -3.30 12.23
CA GLN A 210 20.60 -1.90 12.63
C GLN A 210 19.33 -1.71 13.46
N TYR A 211 19.48 -1.28 14.71
CA TYR A 211 18.37 -0.98 15.61
C TYR A 211 18.74 0.13 16.61
N PRO A 212 17.83 1.04 16.98
CA PRO A 212 16.55 1.29 16.33
C PRO A 212 16.74 1.92 14.95
N ILE A 213 15.70 1.86 14.11
CA ILE A 213 15.64 2.62 12.86
C ILE A 213 15.39 4.09 13.17
N TYR A 214 14.51 4.37 14.13
CA TYR A 214 14.25 5.69 14.66
C TYR A 214 13.85 5.62 16.13
N TRP A 215 14.18 6.66 16.90
CA TRP A 215 13.86 6.70 18.34
C TRP A 215 12.45 7.22 18.63
N TRP A 216 11.97 8.19 17.84
CA TRP A 216 10.70 8.88 18.10
C TRP A 216 9.68 8.77 16.98
N THR A 217 10.07 9.15 15.76
CA THR A 217 9.20 9.10 14.58
C THR A 217 10.09 9.01 13.33
N PRO A 218 9.63 8.35 12.25
CA PRO A 218 10.33 8.38 10.97
C PRO A 218 10.14 9.72 10.23
N ALA A 219 9.20 10.56 10.65
CA ALA A 219 8.93 11.86 10.03
C ALA A 219 9.94 12.95 10.44
N ASN A 220 10.01 14.03 9.65
CA ASN A 220 10.78 15.22 10.03
C ASN A 220 10.18 15.87 11.29
N THR A 221 11.03 16.34 12.20
CA THR A 221 10.63 17.02 13.45
C THR A 221 11.25 18.42 13.58
N GLY A 222 10.68 19.23 14.47
CA GLY A 222 11.26 20.49 14.92
C GLY A 222 11.13 21.64 13.92
N CYS A 223 12.17 22.49 13.88
CA CYS A 223 12.22 23.70 13.04
C CYS A 223 12.13 23.40 11.54
N LYS A 224 12.68 22.26 11.08
CA LYS A 224 12.59 21.83 9.67
C LYS A 224 11.14 21.56 9.26
N LEU A 225 10.40 20.81 10.08
CA LEU A 225 8.98 20.53 9.81
C LEU A 225 8.14 21.82 9.82
N ARG A 226 8.43 22.76 10.73
CA ARG A 226 7.73 24.06 10.77
C ARG A 226 7.98 24.90 9.52
N HIS A 227 9.22 24.93 9.02
CA HIS A 227 9.53 25.59 7.75
C HIS A 227 8.86 24.91 6.55
N GLU A 228 8.86 23.57 6.49
CA GLU A 228 8.15 22.82 5.45
C GLU A 228 6.64 23.15 5.43
N LYS A 229 6.00 23.17 6.61
CA LYS A 229 4.58 23.53 6.74
C LYS A 229 4.31 25.00 6.36
N ALA A 230 5.13 25.93 6.85
CA ALA A 230 4.98 27.36 6.53
C ALA A 230 5.14 27.62 5.02
N LYS A 231 6.10 26.95 4.39
CA LYS A 231 6.32 27.01 2.94
C LYS A 231 5.14 26.43 2.16
N ALA A 232 4.65 25.25 2.55
CA ALA A 232 3.49 24.64 1.92
C ALA A 232 2.23 25.52 2.03
N GLN A 233 2.04 26.20 3.15
CA GLN A 233 0.91 27.10 3.37
C GLN A 233 1.03 28.37 2.50
N GLN A 234 2.23 28.97 2.39
CA GLN A 234 2.49 30.08 1.46
C GLN A 234 2.26 29.68 0.00
N ASP A 235 2.70 28.47 -0.41
CA ASP A 235 2.50 27.95 -1.77
C ASP A 235 1.00 27.71 -2.06
N GLN A 236 0.20 27.35 -1.05
CA GLN A 236 -1.24 27.16 -1.16
C GLN A 236 -1.99 28.49 -1.29
N GLU A 237 -1.66 29.48 -0.45
CA GLU A 237 -2.23 30.83 -0.51
C GLU A 237 -1.91 31.54 -1.84
N ALA A 238 -0.70 31.33 -2.38
CA ALA A 238 -0.32 31.84 -3.69
C ALA A 238 -1.16 31.24 -4.84
N LYS A 239 -1.45 29.93 -4.79
CA LYS A 239 -2.29 29.25 -5.79
C LYS A 239 -3.75 29.73 -5.75
N THR A 240 -4.32 29.91 -4.56
CA THR A 240 -5.69 30.41 -4.40
C THR A 240 -5.81 31.87 -4.85
N ALA A 241 -4.76 32.68 -4.70
CA ALA A 241 -4.72 34.06 -5.17
C ALA A 241 -4.61 34.20 -6.70
N GLU A 242 -3.98 33.23 -7.38
CA GLU A 242 -3.94 33.18 -8.86
C GLU A 242 -5.28 32.73 -9.47
N GLU A 243 -5.96 31.76 -8.85
CA GLU A 243 -7.28 31.28 -9.32
C GLU A 243 -8.39 32.34 -9.16
N GLY A 244 -8.27 33.26 -8.21
CA GLY A 244 -9.23 34.36 -7.99
C GLY A 244 -9.17 35.52 -8.98
N LYS A 245 -8.27 35.52 -9.98
CA LYS A 245 -8.00 36.66 -10.88
C LYS A 245 -8.33 36.46 -12.36
N ALA A 246 -9.06 35.40 -12.75
CA ALA A 246 -9.45 35.20 -14.16
C ALA A 246 -10.78 35.90 -14.52
N PRO A 247 -10.86 36.68 -15.63
CA PRO A 247 -12.11 37.29 -16.06
C PRO A 247 -12.95 36.32 -16.90
N ALA A 248 -14.28 36.39 -16.72
CA ALA A 248 -15.25 35.62 -17.49
C ALA A 248 -15.44 36.18 -18.91
N LYS A 249 -14.97 35.47 -19.95
CA LYS A 249 -15.69 35.26 -21.24
C LYS A 249 -14.86 34.54 -22.32
N ALA A 250 -15.62 33.82 -23.17
CA ALA A 250 -15.41 33.50 -24.59
C ALA A 250 -14.67 32.20 -24.99
N THR A 251 -15.49 31.22 -25.37
CA THR A 251 -15.51 30.44 -26.63
C THR A 251 -14.24 30.26 -27.46
N SER A 252 -14.01 28.98 -27.80
CA SER A 252 -13.44 28.40 -29.04
C SER A 252 -12.21 29.06 -29.65
N ASP A 253 -11.07 28.38 -29.55
CA ASP A 253 -10.32 28.01 -30.75
C ASP A 253 -9.33 26.86 -30.47
N THR A 254 -9.31 25.94 -31.43
CA THR A 254 -8.42 24.79 -31.55
C THR A 254 -6.95 25.19 -31.75
N SER A 255 -6.07 24.28 -31.35
CA SER A 255 -4.69 24.12 -31.88
C SER A 255 -3.63 25.13 -31.40
N SER A 256 -3.00 24.82 -30.26
CA SER A 256 -1.54 24.63 -30.16
C SER A 256 -1.12 24.37 -28.72
N ASP A 257 -1.25 23.12 -28.24
CA ASP A 257 -0.41 22.66 -27.12
C ASP A 257 -0.10 21.16 -27.21
N ARG A 258 0.02 20.67 -28.45
CA ARG A 258 0.28 19.26 -28.77
C ARG A 258 1.77 18.92 -28.83
N THR A 259 2.65 19.74 -28.27
CA THR A 259 4.10 19.60 -28.49
C THR A 259 5.01 19.78 -27.28
N LEU A 260 4.47 19.78 -26.04
CA LEU A 260 5.29 19.72 -24.82
C LEU A 260 4.79 18.73 -23.75
N ARG A 261 3.91 17.79 -24.13
CA ARG A 261 3.48 16.69 -23.23
C ARG A 261 3.64 15.31 -23.87
N ARG A 262 4.75 15.14 -24.59
CA ARG A 262 5.23 13.86 -25.09
C ARG A 262 6.54 13.55 -24.36
N GLU A 263 6.59 12.39 -23.71
CA GLU A 263 7.73 11.78 -23.03
C GLU A 263 8.13 12.30 -21.63
N PHE A 264 7.35 11.98 -20.59
CA PHE A 264 7.95 11.67 -19.28
C PHE A 264 7.18 10.50 -18.65
N SER A 265 7.34 9.32 -19.27
CA SER A 265 6.96 8.04 -18.68
C SER A 265 7.79 7.80 -17.41
N ASN A 266 7.17 7.20 -16.40
CA ASN A 266 7.77 6.78 -15.13
C ASN A 266 9.10 6.06 -15.37
N ARG A 267 10.22 6.68 -14.98
CA ARG A 267 11.55 6.09 -15.10
C ARG A 267 12.18 5.91 -13.73
N VAL A 268 11.86 4.76 -13.14
CA VAL A 268 12.81 4.03 -12.31
C VAL A 268 13.72 3.29 -13.28
N ASP A 269 14.90 3.86 -13.55
CA ASP A 269 15.89 3.27 -14.45
C ASP A 269 16.84 2.41 -13.60
N PHE A 270 16.95 1.12 -13.91
CA PHE A 270 18.00 0.29 -13.34
C PHE A 270 19.28 0.53 -14.14
N VAL A 271 20.38 0.84 -13.45
CA VAL A 271 21.65 1.23 -14.08
C VAL A 271 22.77 0.32 -13.60
N ASP A 272 23.58 -0.17 -14.53
CA ASP A 272 24.77 -0.99 -14.24
C ASP A 272 25.90 -0.14 -13.64
N GLY A 273 26.51 -0.63 -12.56
CA GLY A 273 27.71 -0.02 -11.95
C GLY A 273 27.45 1.03 -10.85
N ILE A 274 26.19 1.26 -10.45
CA ILE A 274 25.85 2.05 -9.25
C ILE A 274 25.57 1.15 -8.06
N GLU A 275 26.14 1.45 -6.91
CA GLU A 275 25.89 0.73 -5.64
C GLU A 275 24.82 1.43 -4.78
N ASP A 276 24.56 2.71 -5.06
CA ASP A 276 23.64 3.58 -4.33
C ASP A 276 22.39 3.91 -5.16
N VAL A 277 21.27 4.21 -4.46
CA VAL A 277 20.02 4.68 -5.06
C VAL A 277 20.09 6.19 -5.28
N HIS A 278 20.05 6.64 -6.53
CA HIS A 278 20.01 8.07 -6.85
C HIS A 278 18.59 8.53 -7.16
N ILE A 279 18.00 9.31 -6.27
CA ILE A 279 16.69 9.92 -6.47
C ILE A 279 16.90 11.36 -6.94
N ARG A 280 16.72 11.61 -8.24
CA ARG A 280 16.79 12.95 -8.84
C ARG A 280 15.39 13.47 -9.14
N ALA A 281 15.25 14.78 -9.31
CA ALA A 281 13.95 15.42 -9.57
C ALA A 281 13.19 14.78 -10.74
N TYR A 282 13.85 14.28 -11.78
CA TYR A 282 13.13 13.72 -12.94
C TYR A 282 13.39 12.24 -13.20
N ARG A 283 14.20 11.57 -12.38
CA ARG A 283 14.55 10.15 -12.56
C ARG A 283 14.93 9.51 -11.22
N ILE A 284 14.59 8.24 -11.05
CA ILE A 284 15.11 7.40 -9.96
C ILE A 284 16.05 6.39 -10.63
N GLU A 285 17.31 6.35 -10.20
CA GLU A 285 18.29 5.35 -10.68
C GLU A 285 18.54 4.33 -9.57
N LEU A 286 18.36 3.05 -9.89
CA LEU A 286 18.51 1.93 -8.95
C LEU A 286 19.60 0.96 -9.40
N PRO A 287 20.36 0.35 -8.47
CA PRO A 287 21.19 -0.80 -8.78
C PRO A 287 20.33 -1.98 -9.25
N HIS A 288 20.75 -2.69 -10.31
CA HIS A 288 20.01 -3.85 -10.86
C HIS A 288 19.75 -4.98 -9.86
N HIS A 289 20.55 -5.08 -8.79
CA HIS A 289 20.40 -6.11 -7.77
C HIS A 289 19.41 -5.74 -6.66
N LEU A 290 18.89 -4.51 -6.64
CA LEU A 290 17.97 -4.03 -5.63
C LEU A 290 16.52 -4.29 -6.09
N LYS A 291 15.90 -5.35 -5.54
CA LYS A 291 14.48 -5.65 -5.74
C LYS A 291 13.66 -4.90 -4.69
N LEU A 292 12.74 -4.07 -5.13
CA LEU A 292 11.88 -3.27 -4.27
C LEU A 292 10.45 -3.80 -4.30
N GLU A 293 9.76 -3.75 -3.16
CA GLU A 293 8.33 -4.02 -3.09
C GLU A 293 7.52 -2.80 -3.59
N ASN A 294 6.26 -3.01 -3.99
CA ASN A 294 5.41 -1.93 -4.50
C ASN A 294 5.28 -0.76 -3.51
N ALA A 295 5.24 -1.04 -2.20
CA ALA A 295 5.21 0.00 -1.17
C ALA A 295 6.51 0.83 -1.12
N GLU A 296 7.65 0.21 -1.41
CA GLU A 296 8.97 0.86 -1.45
C GLU A 296 9.15 1.66 -2.75
N VAL A 297 8.64 1.14 -3.88
CA VAL A 297 8.58 1.89 -5.15
C VAL A 297 7.70 3.13 -4.98
N MET A 298 6.51 2.98 -4.39
CA MET A 298 5.63 4.12 -4.08
C MET A 298 6.29 5.11 -3.11
N LEU A 299 7.09 4.65 -2.15
CA LEU A 299 7.85 5.52 -1.26
C LEU A 299 8.91 6.32 -2.04
N LEU A 300 9.65 5.68 -2.95
CA LEU A 300 10.66 6.34 -3.78
C LEU A 300 10.03 7.34 -4.75
N GLU A 301 8.91 6.99 -5.39
CA GLU A 301 8.13 7.90 -6.24
C GLU A 301 7.60 9.09 -5.44
N LYS A 302 7.12 8.87 -4.22
CA LYS A 302 6.67 9.93 -3.32
C LYS A 302 7.82 10.84 -2.87
N ILE A 303 9.02 10.29 -2.63
CA ILE A 303 10.23 11.09 -2.35
C ILE A 303 10.65 11.88 -3.59
N GLN A 304 10.59 11.28 -4.78
CA GLN A 304 10.87 11.95 -6.05
C GLN A 304 9.89 13.10 -6.31
N GLU A 305 8.61 12.91 -6.01
CA GLU A 305 7.58 13.93 -6.14
C GLU A 305 7.78 15.10 -5.16
N ARG A 306 8.24 14.82 -3.94
CA ARG A 306 8.68 15.85 -2.98
C ARG A 306 9.93 16.60 -3.44
N LEU A 307 10.86 15.93 -4.12
CA LEU A 307 12.03 16.57 -4.74
C LEU A 307 11.63 17.44 -5.94
N ARG A 308 10.69 16.97 -6.79
CA ARG A 308 10.14 17.75 -7.91
C ARG A 308 9.52 19.05 -7.43
N THR A 309 8.63 18.95 -6.44
CA THR A 309 7.95 20.12 -5.87
C THR A 309 8.94 21.10 -5.23
N HIS A 310 10.02 20.62 -4.62
CA HIS A 310 11.10 21.49 -4.13
C HIS A 310 11.92 22.16 -5.24
N VAL A 311 12.22 21.47 -6.34
CA VAL A 311 12.96 22.04 -7.48
C VAL A 311 12.11 23.11 -8.19
N PHE A 312 10.83 22.85 -8.48
CA PHE A 312 9.93 23.83 -9.09
C PHE A 312 9.71 25.08 -8.22
N CYS A 313 9.72 24.93 -6.88
CA CYS A 313 9.64 26.06 -5.97
C CYS A 313 10.98 26.85 -5.90
N SER A 314 12.12 26.25 -6.23
CA SER A 314 13.41 26.93 -6.32
C SER A 314 13.68 27.58 -7.69
N SER A 315 13.07 27.07 -8.77
CA SER A 315 13.19 27.62 -10.13
C SER A 315 12.56 29.01 -10.26
N SER A 316 11.53 29.31 -9.46
CA SER A 316 10.89 30.63 -9.39
C SER A 316 11.76 31.69 -8.70
N VAL A 317 12.81 31.27 -7.98
CA VAL A 317 13.83 32.18 -7.41
C VAL A 317 15.08 32.28 -8.29
N ALA A 318 15.30 31.32 -9.21
CA ALA A 318 16.53 31.23 -10.00
C ALA A 318 16.51 32.01 -11.34
N LEU A 319 15.37 32.52 -11.81
CA LEU A 319 15.29 33.29 -13.06
C LEU A 319 15.76 34.76 -12.94
N ARG A 320 16.39 35.17 -11.83
CA ARG A 320 16.85 36.56 -11.65
C ARG A 320 18.34 36.79 -11.48
N LEU A 321 19.18 35.76 -11.48
CA LEU A 321 20.64 35.95 -11.39
C LEU A 321 21.37 34.84 -12.14
N GLN A 322 21.65 35.06 -13.43
CA GLN A 322 22.93 34.74 -14.09
C GLN A 322 22.86 35.08 -15.59
N SER A 323 22.77 36.38 -15.86
CA SER A 323 23.61 36.98 -16.89
C SER A 323 24.93 37.33 -16.22
N ILE A 324 26.03 36.61 -16.50
CA ILE A 324 27.43 37.08 -16.44
C ILE A 324 28.31 36.01 -17.11
N GLU A 325 28.83 36.42 -18.26
CA GLU A 325 30.07 36.13 -18.98
C GLU A 325 31.06 35.02 -18.55
N LEU A 326 31.51 34.31 -19.60
CA LEU A 326 32.88 33.89 -19.97
C LEU A 326 33.84 33.28 -18.91
N HIS A 327 34.34 32.06 -19.20
CA HIS A 327 35.66 31.91 -19.85
C HIS A 327 36.01 30.48 -20.32
N ARG A 328 36.70 30.43 -21.47
CA ARG A 328 37.44 29.30 -22.07
C ARG A 328 38.68 28.90 -21.25
N THR A 329 38.96 27.58 -21.19
CA THR A 329 40.30 26.91 -21.21
C THR A 329 40.05 25.39 -21.42
N VAL A 330 40.28 24.71 -22.57
CA VAL A 330 41.52 24.33 -23.32
C VAL A 330 42.21 23.03 -22.80
N TYR A 331 41.92 21.90 -23.49
CA TYR A 331 42.71 20.70 -23.94
C TYR A 331 43.34 19.64 -22.97
N PRO A 332 43.79 18.42 -23.43
CA PRO A 332 43.41 17.57 -24.61
C PRO A 332 43.40 16.00 -24.39
N HIS A 333 43.10 15.25 -25.49
CA HIS A 333 43.19 13.78 -25.78
C HIS A 333 41.90 12.98 -25.47
N ASP A 334 41.22 12.27 -26.39
CA ASP A 334 41.70 11.40 -27.48
C ASP A 334 40.81 11.39 -28.75
N LYS A 335 41.47 11.22 -29.90
CA LYS A 335 40.90 11.16 -31.25
C LYS A 335 40.69 9.70 -31.69
N TRP A 336 39.53 9.08 -31.48
CA TRP A 336 39.15 7.85 -32.23
C TRP A 336 37.64 7.57 -32.40
N PHE A 337 36.73 8.41 -31.90
CA PHE A 337 35.29 8.06 -31.89
C PHE A 337 34.44 8.63 -33.05
N TRP A 338 34.97 9.54 -33.86
CA TRP A 338 34.18 10.29 -34.86
C TRP A 338 34.34 9.83 -36.32
N THR A 339 35.08 8.74 -36.56
CA THR A 339 35.37 8.24 -37.93
C THR A 339 34.41 7.12 -38.39
N TYR A 340 33.60 6.56 -37.49
CA TYR A 340 32.70 5.43 -37.79
C TYR A 340 31.25 5.84 -38.17
N LEU A 341 30.81 7.04 -37.78
CA LEU A 341 29.41 7.49 -37.98
C LEU A 341 29.17 8.31 -39.27
N ARG A 342 30.14 8.35 -40.20
CA ARG A 342 30.03 9.07 -41.48
C ARG A 342 29.78 8.17 -42.71
N SER A 343 29.51 6.87 -42.53
CA SER A 343 29.35 5.91 -43.64
C SER A 343 27.91 5.40 -43.90
N ILE A 344 26.88 5.82 -43.15
CA ILE A 344 25.49 5.33 -43.35
C ILE A 344 24.49 6.48 -43.53
N ALA A 345 24.89 7.52 -44.26
CA ALA A 345 23.99 8.61 -44.66
C ALA A 345 24.44 9.21 -46.00
N ARG A 346 24.36 8.40 -47.07
CA ARG A 346 24.39 8.82 -48.48
C ARG A 346 24.07 7.60 -49.35
N LEU A 347 23.21 7.78 -50.36
CA LEU A 347 22.50 6.80 -51.22
C LEU A 347 21.09 6.53 -50.68
N GLN A 348 19.97 6.84 -51.33
CA GLN A 348 19.70 7.30 -52.70
C GLN A 348 18.35 8.03 -52.69
N GLN A 349 18.27 9.11 -53.46
CA GLN A 349 17.05 9.80 -53.87
C GLN A 349 17.14 9.93 -55.39
N THR A 350 16.17 9.39 -56.15
CA THR A 350 15.80 9.59 -57.58
C THR A 350 15.06 8.33 -58.06
N SER A 351 14.05 8.27 -58.94
CA SER A 351 13.10 9.18 -59.57
C SER A 351 12.14 8.29 -60.42
N SER A 352 10.89 8.70 -60.59
CA SER A 352 9.99 8.50 -61.76
C SER A 352 9.40 7.11 -62.16
N SER A 353 8.07 7.02 -62.02
CA SER A 353 7.01 6.61 -62.98
C SER A 353 7.19 5.46 -64.00
N ILE A 354 6.21 4.51 -64.05
CA ILE A 354 5.46 4.07 -65.27
C ILE A 354 4.38 2.99 -64.94
N HIS A 355 3.18 3.21 -65.51
CA HIS A 355 2.03 2.35 -65.92
C HIS A 355 1.38 1.22 -65.07
N CYS A 356 0.14 1.50 -64.66
CA CYS A 356 -1.14 0.87 -65.05
C CYS A 356 -1.13 -0.57 -65.63
N ILE A 357 -1.76 -1.53 -64.93
CA ILE A 357 -2.61 -2.58 -65.50
C ILE A 357 -3.80 -2.85 -64.53
N ARG A 358 -5.02 -2.78 -65.08
CA ARG A 358 -6.30 -3.24 -64.52
C ARG A 358 -6.53 -4.72 -64.84
N SER A 359 -7.05 -5.51 -63.89
CA SER A 359 -8.07 -6.56 -64.10
C SER A 359 -8.72 -6.87 -62.75
N SER A 360 -9.93 -6.40 -62.44
CA SER A 360 -11.22 -7.10 -62.66
C SER A 360 -11.21 -8.55 -62.17
N THR A 361 -11.87 -8.81 -61.04
CA THR A 361 -13.20 -9.47 -61.01
C THR A 361 -13.81 -9.35 -59.61
N ASP A 362 -15.02 -8.81 -59.58
CA ASP A 362 -16.05 -8.98 -58.55
C ASP A 362 -16.22 -10.45 -58.13
N VAL A 363 -16.72 -10.68 -56.91
CA VAL A 363 -17.84 -11.62 -56.58
C VAL A 363 -18.10 -11.60 -55.06
N LEU A 364 -19.32 -11.15 -54.72
CA LEU A 364 -20.12 -11.39 -53.50
C LEU A 364 -19.75 -10.62 -52.21
N ARG A 365 -20.36 -9.47 -51.91
CA ARG A 365 -21.75 -9.18 -51.47
C ARG A 365 -22.10 -9.75 -50.07
N ASP A 366 -22.46 -8.80 -49.21
CA ASP A 366 -23.22 -8.89 -47.95
C ASP A 366 -22.46 -9.16 -46.63
N GLY A 367 -22.20 -8.06 -45.91
CA GLY A 367 -21.90 -8.01 -44.46
C GLY A 367 -22.48 -6.71 -43.87
N PRO A 368 -23.09 -6.73 -42.69
CA PRO A 368 -24.18 -5.82 -42.33
C PRO A 368 -23.72 -4.46 -41.82
N HIS A 369 -24.72 -3.57 -41.86
CA HIS A 369 -24.89 -2.26 -41.24
C HIS A 369 -23.85 -1.75 -40.23
N LEU A 370 -23.56 -0.46 -40.38
CA LEU A 370 -22.88 0.47 -39.48
C LEU A 370 -23.66 0.69 -38.16
N GLN A 371 -24.06 -0.41 -37.51
CA GLN A 371 -24.71 -0.51 -36.19
C GLN A 371 -24.00 -1.53 -35.27
N ASP A 372 -22.87 -2.10 -35.68
CA ASP A 372 -21.95 -2.83 -34.78
C ASP A 372 -21.12 -1.84 -33.93
N LEU A 373 -21.83 -0.90 -33.30
CA LEU A 373 -21.35 -0.08 -32.20
C LEU A 373 -20.97 -1.02 -31.07
N ILE A 374 -19.67 -1.33 -30.98
CA ILE A 374 -18.90 -1.74 -29.80
C ILE A 374 -19.78 -2.20 -28.64
N THR A 375 -20.32 -3.41 -28.73
CA THR A 375 -21.03 -4.07 -27.63
C THR A 375 -20.08 -4.98 -26.89
N MET A 376 -20.28 -5.16 -25.58
CA MET A 376 -19.58 -6.18 -24.78
C MET A 376 -19.66 -7.53 -25.50
N LYS A 377 -18.50 -8.16 -25.72
CA LYS A 377 -18.41 -9.44 -26.43
C LYS A 377 -18.49 -10.59 -25.44
N ALA A 378 -19.65 -11.24 -25.38
CA ALA A 378 -19.86 -12.46 -24.63
C ALA A 378 -20.25 -13.63 -25.54
N TYR A 379 -19.69 -14.81 -25.28
CA TYR A 379 -19.92 -16.01 -26.07
C TYR A 379 -19.72 -17.27 -25.22
N TRP A 380 -20.22 -18.40 -25.70
CA TRP A 380 -20.00 -19.68 -25.06
C TRP A 380 -18.54 -20.12 -25.24
N PHE A 381 -17.92 -20.60 -24.16
CA PHE A 381 -16.55 -21.10 -24.17
C PHE A 381 -16.48 -22.45 -24.91
N ASP A 382 -15.44 -22.67 -25.72
CA ASP A 382 -15.30 -23.88 -26.56
C ASP A 382 -14.91 -25.16 -25.79
N ASN A 383 -14.42 -25.02 -24.54
CA ASN A 383 -13.91 -26.10 -23.69
C ASN A 383 -12.75 -26.91 -24.29
N ILE A 384 -12.05 -26.35 -25.28
CA ILE A 384 -10.85 -26.97 -25.84
C ILE A 384 -9.70 -26.76 -24.85
N GLU A 385 -8.95 -27.83 -24.54
CA GLU A 385 -7.76 -27.71 -23.70
C GLU A 385 -6.69 -26.87 -24.40
N GLY A 386 -6.14 -25.88 -23.71
CA GLY A 386 -5.19 -24.94 -24.30
C GLY A 386 -4.80 -23.80 -23.37
N ASP A 387 -4.14 -22.80 -23.93
CA ASP A 387 -3.80 -21.57 -23.20
C ASP A 387 -5.07 -20.77 -22.92
N GLN A 388 -5.46 -20.70 -21.65
CA GLN A 388 -6.64 -20.00 -21.15
C GLN A 388 -6.79 -18.54 -21.64
N ARG A 389 -5.69 -17.89 -22.01
CA ARG A 389 -5.64 -16.50 -22.49
C ARG A 389 -6.10 -16.33 -23.94
N LEU A 390 -6.22 -17.42 -24.69
CA LEU A 390 -6.77 -17.42 -26.05
C LEU A 390 -8.26 -17.12 -26.01
N PRO A 391 -8.88 -16.66 -27.11
CA PRO A 391 -10.31 -16.34 -27.12
C PRO A 391 -11.23 -17.49 -26.70
N HIS A 392 -10.93 -18.75 -27.09
CA HIS A 392 -11.78 -19.91 -26.80
C HIS A 392 -13.26 -19.72 -27.19
N ASP A 393 -13.49 -19.08 -28.33
CA ASP A 393 -14.82 -18.76 -28.84
C ASP A 393 -15.45 -19.97 -29.55
N SER A 394 -16.56 -20.49 -29.02
CA SER A 394 -17.27 -21.62 -29.64
C SER A 394 -18.06 -21.23 -30.89
N GLY A 395 -18.04 -19.96 -31.31
CA GLY A 395 -18.87 -19.40 -32.39
C GLY A 395 -20.34 -19.24 -32.02
N ARG A 396 -20.71 -19.46 -30.75
CA ARG A 396 -22.07 -19.28 -30.24
C ARG A 396 -22.08 -17.99 -29.40
N PRO A 397 -22.64 -16.87 -29.90
CA PRO A 397 -22.71 -15.64 -29.12
C PRO A 397 -23.71 -15.77 -27.96
N VAL A 398 -23.51 -14.97 -26.91
CA VAL A 398 -24.44 -14.84 -25.79
C VAL A 398 -25.10 -13.47 -25.88
N ASP A 399 -26.44 -13.45 -25.85
CA ASP A 399 -27.22 -12.22 -25.82
C ASP A 399 -26.91 -11.44 -24.52
N PRO A 400 -26.58 -10.14 -24.57
CA PRO A 400 -26.40 -9.31 -23.37
C PRO A 400 -27.56 -9.41 -22.37
N ALA A 401 -28.80 -9.60 -22.85
CA ALA A 401 -29.97 -9.79 -21.99
C ALA A 401 -29.90 -11.08 -21.17
N TYR A 402 -29.17 -12.11 -21.63
CA TYR A 402 -28.91 -13.33 -20.87
C TYR A 402 -27.98 -13.08 -19.69
N LEU A 403 -26.95 -12.24 -19.85
CA LEU A 403 -26.05 -11.86 -18.77
C LEU A 403 -26.80 -11.13 -17.65
N SER A 404 -27.76 -10.28 -18.01
CA SER A 404 -28.65 -9.63 -17.03
C SER A 404 -29.50 -10.63 -16.25
N LYS A 405 -29.92 -11.76 -16.86
CA LYS A 405 -30.61 -12.86 -16.14
C LYS A 405 -29.70 -13.60 -15.16
N LEU A 406 -28.39 -13.59 -15.40
CA LEU A 406 -27.38 -14.06 -14.45
C LEU A 406 -27.02 -13.00 -13.39
N GLY A 407 -27.68 -11.84 -13.40
CA GLY A 407 -27.43 -10.74 -12.47
C GLY A 407 -26.18 -9.91 -12.79
N ILE A 408 -25.55 -10.14 -13.95
CA ILE A 408 -24.37 -9.39 -14.39
C ILE A 408 -24.83 -8.07 -15.01
N ILE A 409 -24.30 -6.96 -14.50
CA ILE A 409 -24.55 -5.61 -15.00
C ILE A 409 -23.29 -5.11 -15.67
N HIS A 410 -23.44 -4.51 -16.85
CA HIS A 410 -22.34 -3.92 -17.61
C HIS A 410 -22.69 -2.51 -18.07
N HIS A 411 -21.67 -1.66 -18.07
CA HIS A 411 -21.72 -0.32 -18.63
C HIS A 411 -20.45 -0.06 -19.43
N GLU A 412 -20.62 0.47 -20.64
CA GLU A 412 -19.51 0.99 -21.43
C GLU A 412 -19.34 2.49 -21.11
N LEU A 413 -18.23 2.84 -20.47
CA LEU A 413 -17.93 4.17 -19.93
C LEU A 413 -16.51 4.59 -20.34
N PRO A 414 -16.22 4.80 -21.63
CA PRO A 414 -14.88 5.12 -22.10
C PRO A 414 -14.40 6.47 -21.54
N ASP A 415 -13.32 6.44 -20.77
CA ASP A 415 -12.71 7.62 -20.13
C ASP A 415 -13.70 8.49 -19.32
N ASN A 416 -14.82 7.91 -18.84
CA ASN A 416 -15.89 8.61 -18.14
C ASN A 416 -15.96 8.22 -16.66
N LEU A 417 -14.98 8.66 -15.90
CA LEU A 417 -14.90 8.41 -14.45
C LEU A 417 -16.06 9.04 -13.67
N ASP A 418 -16.66 10.12 -14.15
CA ASP A 418 -17.80 10.76 -13.49
C ASP A 418 -19.04 9.87 -13.50
N ALA A 419 -19.30 9.17 -14.62
CA ALA A 419 -20.35 8.16 -14.69
C ALA A 419 -20.08 6.97 -13.76
N VAL A 420 -18.82 6.51 -13.67
CA VAL A 420 -18.42 5.45 -12.71
C VAL A 420 -18.66 5.92 -11.27
N ASN A 421 -18.30 7.16 -10.93
CA ASN A 421 -18.53 7.73 -9.61
C ASN A 421 -20.03 7.87 -9.29
N LYS A 422 -20.86 8.16 -10.28
CA LYS A 422 -22.32 8.21 -10.14
C LYS A 422 -22.89 6.83 -9.80
N ILE A 423 -22.52 5.80 -10.56
CA ILE A 423 -22.94 4.40 -10.29
C ILE A 423 -22.45 3.95 -8.90
N ALA A 424 -21.21 4.28 -8.56
CA ALA A 424 -20.65 3.99 -7.24
C ALA A 424 -21.45 4.64 -6.10
N SER A 425 -21.90 5.89 -6.29
CA SER A 425 -22.72 6.59 -5.31
C SER A 425 -24.13 5.99 -5.20
N GLU A 426 -24.75 5.64 -6.32
CA GLU A 426 -26.09 5.02 -6.38
C GLU A 426 -26.11 3.63 -5.72
N ARG A 427 -25.07 2.82 -5.96
CA ARG A 427 -24.91 1.47 -5.39
C ARG A 427 -24.17 1.45 -4.04
N LYS A 428 -23.85 2.63 -3.49
CA LYS A 428 -23.21 2.83 -2.17
C LYS A 428 -21.85 2.14 -2.01
N TYR A 429 -21.00 2.18 -3.03
CA TYR A 429 -19.62 1.72 -2.94
C TYR A 429 -18.77 2.70 -2.12
N LYS A 430 -18.18 2.22 -1.03
CA LYS A 430 -17.43 3.04 -0.05
C LYS A 430 -15.94 3.09 -0.34
N ASN A 431 -15.40 2.02 -0.92
CA ASN A 431 -13.97 1.83 -1.10
C ASN A 431 -13.63 1.58 -2.57
N ARG A 432 -12.42 1.99 -2.98
CA ARG A 432 -11.85 1.71 -4.31
C ARG A 432 -10.33 1.58 -4.25
N ASP A 433 -9.79 0.76 -5.13
CA ASP A 433 -8.35 0.69 -5.40
C ASP A 433 -8.10 0.35 -6.87
N GLU A 434 -6.83 0.28 -7.27
CA GLU A 434 -6.41 -0.09 -8.62
C GLU A 434 -5.47 -1.28 -8.58
N ILE A 435 -5.60 -2.17 -9.56
CA ILE A 435 -4.71 -3.32 -9.76
C ILE A 435 -4.19 -3.32 -11.19
N ARG A 436 -2.88 -3.61 -11.34
CA ARG A 436 -2.23 -3.84 -12.64
C ARG A 436 -1.76 -5.29 -12.70
N ILE A 437 -2.33 -6.05 -13.61
CA ILE A 437 -2.05 -7.47 -13.81
C ILE A 437 -1.18 -7.58 -15.04
N SER A 438 0.12 -7.83 -14.82
CA SER A 438 1.07 -8.22 -15.86
C SER A 438 2.24 -8.97 -15.23
N PRO A 439 3.01 -9.74 -16.02
CA PRO A 439 4.17 -10.47 -15.52
C PRO A 439 5.20 -9.59 -14.81
N SER A 440 5.30 -8.30 -15.17
CA SER A 440 6.28 -7.36 -14.63
C SER A 440 5.76 -6.49 -13.49
N LEU A 441 4.45 -6.23 -13.41
CA LEU A 441 3.86 -5.27 -12.47
C LEU A 441 3.17 -5.91 -11.27
N LEU A 442 2.70 -7.17 -11.40
CA LEU A 442 1.99 -7.85 -10.33
C LEU A 442 2.97 -8.71 -9.50
N PRO A 443 3.14 -8.45 -8.20
CA PRO A 443 3.95 -9.31 -7.33
C PRO A 443 3.34 -10.69 -7.21
N ASP A 444 4.18 -11.73 -7.22
CA ASP A 444 3.74 -13.12 -7.18
C ASP A 444 2.76 -13.47 -8.32
N TYR A 445 3.02 -12.90 -9.51
CA TYR A 445 2.18 -13.02 -10.70
C TYR A 445 1.70 -14.45 -10.93
N GLU A 446 2.63 -15.40 -11.10
CA GLU A 446 2.35 -16.80 -11.44
C GLU A 446 1.35 -17.48 -10.50
N ASN A 447 1.41 -17.22 -9.20
CA ASN A 447 0.47 -17.81 -8.24
C ASN A 447 -0.86 -17.05 -8.21
N LYS A 448 -0.83 -15.73 -8.40
CA LYS A 448 -2.05 -14.91 -8.44
C LYS A 448 -2.89 -15.19 -9.69
N VAL A 449 -2.30 -15.30 -10.88
CA VAL A 449 -3.09 -15.62 -12.09
C VAL A 449 -3.71 -17.01 -11.99
N LYS A 450 -3.03 -17.99 -11.38
CA LYS A 450 -3.63 -19.30 -11.06
C LYS A 450 -4.81 -19.16 -10.11
N THR A 451 -4.68 -18.36 -9.07
CA THR A 451 -5.77 -18.12 -8.10
C THR A 451 -6.96 -17.40 -8.73
N PHE A 452 -6.71 -16.44 -9.62
CA PHE A 452 -7.76 -15.74 -10.37
C PHE A 452 -8.48 -16.66 -11.36
N PHE A 453 -7.75 -17.61 -11.95
CA PHE A 453 -8.33 -18.52 -12.94
C PHE A 453 -8.96 -19.79 -12.34
N ASP A 454 -8.60 -20.15 -11.10
CA ASP A 454 -9.33 -21.17 -10.34
C ASP A 454 -10.80 -20.74 -10.20
N GLU A 455 -11.74 -21.65 -10.43
CA GLU A 455 -13.17 -21.35 -10.31
C GLU A 455 -13.57 -21.05 -8.85
N HIS A 456 -14.11 -19.85 -8.61
CA HIS A 456 -14.45 -19.37 -7.29
C HIS A 456 -15.70 -18.48 -7.28
N LEU A 457 -16.17 -18.14 -6.08
CA LEU A 457 -17.18 -17.10 -5.84
C LEU A 457 -16.73 -16.16 -4.72
N HIS A 458 -17.44 -15.03 -4.63
CA HIS A 458 -17.31 -14.06 -3.54
C HIS A 458 -18.66 -13.84 -2.84
N GLU A 459 -18.60 -13.47 -1.56
CA GLU A 459 -19.76 -13.14 -0.73
C GLU A 459 -20.27 -11.70 -0.96
N ASP A 460 -19.48 -10.88 -1.65
CA ASP A 460 -19.81 -9.52 -2.06
C ASP A 460 -19.83 -9.41 -3.59
N GLU A 461 -20.37 -8.31 -4.11
CA GLU A 461 -20.29 -8.00 -5.56
C GLU A 461 -18.83 -7.85 -5.99
N GLU A 462 -18.51 -8.41 -7.16
CA GLU A 462 -17.22 -8.19 -7.81
C GLU A 462 -17.37 -7.11 -8.88
N ILE A 463 -16.83 -5.92 -8.61
CA ILE A 463 -16.90 -4.76 -9.51
C ILE A 463 -15.52 -4.47 -10.12
N ARG A 464 -15.45 -4.36 -11.45
CA ARG A 464 -14.22 -4.08 -12.20
C ARG A 464 -14.48 -3.05 -13.28
N TYR A 465 -13.73 -1.96 -13.26
CA TYR A 465 -13.68 -0.98 -14.34
C TYR A 465 -12.31 -1.02 -15.03
N ILE A 466 -12.27 -1.33 -16.32
CA ILE A 466 -11.00 -1.46 -17.05
C ILE A 466 -10.50 -0.08 -17.49
N LEU A 467 -9.35 0.31 -16.95
CA LEU A 467 -8.68 1.57 -17.25
C LEU A 467 -7.75 1.44 -18.45
N GLU A 468 -7.05 0.31 -18.59
CA GLU A 468 -6.18 0.00 -19.72
C GLU A 468 -6.09 -1.53 -19.93
N GLY A 469 -5.71 -1.94 -21.14
CA GLY A 469 -5.59 -3.35 -21.50
C GLY A 469 -6.95 -4.05 -21.63
N GLY A 470 -6.97 -5.35 -21.33
CA GLY A 470 -8.16 -6.18 -21.46
C GLY A 470 -8.00 -7.53 -20.77
N GLY A 471 -9.06 -8.33 -20.79
CA GLY A 471 -9.05 -9.68 -20.24
C GLY A 471 -10.41 -10.37 -20.37
N TYR A 472 -10.46 -11.59 -19.86
CA TYR A 472 -11.64 -12.45 -19.90
C TYR A 472 -12.14 -12.78 -18.51
N PHE A 473 -13.43 -12.58 -18.30
CA PHE A 473 -14.17 -13.16 -17.19
C PHE A 473 -15.00 -14.33 -17.71
N ASP A 474 -14.77 -15.51 -17.15
CA ASP A 474 -15.63 -16.66 -17.43
C ASP A 474 -16.62 -16.82 -16.28
N VAL A 475 -17.90 -16.98 -16.60
CA VAL A 475 -18.99 -17.13 -15.64
C VAL A 475 -19.80 -18.39 -15.94
N ARG A 476 -20.34 -19.03 -14.90
CA ARG A 476 -21.22 -20.19 -15.08
C ARG A 476 -22.63 -19.75 -15.49
N SER A 477 -23.13 -20.38 -16.54
CA SER A 477 -24.50 -20.22 -17.03
C SER A 477 -25.52 -20.88 -16.08
N LYS A 478 -26.81 -20.81 -16.43
CA LYS A 478 -27.85 -21.53 -15.69
C LYS A 478 -27.61 -23.05 -15.67
N ASP A 479 -27.20 -23.59 -16.81
CA ASP A 479 -26.96 -25.02 -17.05
C ASP A 479 -25.51 -25.42 -16.72
N ASP A 480 -24.78 -24.54 -16.02
CA ASP A 480 -23.41 -24.73 -15.55
C ASP A 480 -22.36 -24.82 -16.67
N ASP A 481 -22.67 -24.31 -17.86
CA ASP A 481 -21.72 -24.13 -18.96
C ASP A 481 -20.92 -22.82 -18.81
N TRP A 482 -19.71 -22.77 -19.34
CA TRP A 482 -18.88 -21.55 -19.32
C TRP A 482 -19.32 -20.54 -20.38
N VAL A 483 -19.58 -19.31 -19.94
CA VAL A 483 -19.74 -18.12 -20.77
C VAL A 483 -18.53 -17.22 -20.57
N ARG A 484 -17.82 -16.90 -21.65
CA ARG A 484 -16.67 -16.01 -21.64
C ARG A 484 -17.10 -14.59 -22.01
N ILE A 485 -16.70 -13.63 -21.19
CA ILE A 485 -16.98 -12.20 -21.34
C ILE A 485 -15.65 -11.49 -21.53
N ARG A 486 -15.46 -10.85 -22.69
CA ARG A 486 -14.28 -10.02 -22.95
C ARG A 486 -14.53 -8.59 -22.45
N LEU A 487 -13.63 -8.10 -21.62
CA LEU A 487 -13.62 -6.71 -21.17
C LEU A 487 -12.41 -5.98 -21.75
N GLU A 488 -12.64 -4.75 -22.19
CA GLU A 488 -11.63 -3.84 -22.73
C GLU A 488 -11.71 -2.49 -22.01
N LYS A 489 -10.74 -1.62 -22.29
CA LYS A 489 -10.71 -0.26 -21.73
C LYS A 489 -12.07 0.44 -21.87
N GLY A 490 -12.59 0.94 -20.74
CA GLY A 490 -13.87 1.61 -20.66
C GLY A 490 -15.01 0.73 -20.17
N ASP A 491 -14.83 -0.59 -20.08
CA ASP A 491 -15.87 -1.48 -19.56
C ASP A 491 -15.92 -1.47 -18.03
N LEU A 492 -17.11 -1.22 -17.49
CA LEU A 492 -17.47 -1.47 -16.09
C LEU A 492 -18.33 -2.73 -16.03
N MET A 493 -17.88 -3.74 -15.28
CA MET A 493 -18.64 -4.95 -15.01
C MET A 493 -18.91 -5.07 -13.51
N ILE A 494 -20.15 -5.44 -13.17
CA ILE A 494 -20.61 -5.73 -11.81
C ILE A 494 -21.16 -7.16 -11.81
N MET A 495 -20.48 -8.05 -11.09
CA MET A 495 -20.92 -9.43 -10.89
C MET A 495 -21.60 -9.59 -9.53
N PRO A 496 -22.73 -10.32 -9.43
CA PRO A 496 -23.44 -10.49 -8.18
C PRO A 496 -22.69 -11.41 -7.23
N ALA A 497 -22.89 -11.23 -5.92
CA ALA A 497 -22.39 -12.17 -4.92
C ALA A 497 -22.91 -13.59 -5.19
N GLY A 498 -22.06 -14.60 -4.97
CA GLY A 498 -22.45 -16.01 -5.10
C GLY A 498 -22.41 -16.61 -6.52
N ILE A 499 -22.09 -15.83 -7.57
CA ILE A 499 -21.86 -16.37 -8.92
C ILE A 499 -20.49 -17.06 -9.01
N TYR A 500 -20.44 -18.23 -9.62
CA TYR A 500 -19.16 -18.87 -9.95
C TYR A 500 -18.54 -18.21 -11.17
N HIS A 501 -17.29 -17.79 -11.02
CA HIS A 501 -16.54 -17.12 -12.06
C HIS A 501 -15.04 -17.36 -11.91
N ARG A 502 -14.29 -16.92 -12.92
CA ARG A 502 -12.83 -16.87 -12.94
C ARG A 502 -12.35 -15.77 -13.89
N PHE A 503 -11.12 -15.34 -13.73
CA PHE A 503 -10.50 -14.29 -14.53
C PHE A 503 -9.16 -14.73 -15.13
N THR A 504 -8.92 -14.33 -16.37
CA THR A 504 -7.60 -14.41 -17.01
C THR A 504 -7.33 -13.17 -17.84
N THR A 505 -6.06 -12.78 -17.97
CA THR A 505 -5.65 -11.81 -18.98
C THR A 505 -5.85 -12.41 -20.38
N ASP A 506 -5.86 -11.56 -21.40
CA ASP A 506 -5.74 -11.95 -22.79
C ASP A 506 -4.26 -12.20 -23.18
N GLU A 507 -4.00 -12.42 -24.47
CA GLU A 507 -2.66 -12.67 -25.02
C GLU A 507 -1.69 -11.49 -24.80
N GLN A 508 -2.20 -10.28 -24.58
CA GLN A 508 -1.42 -9.09 -24.29
C GLN A 508 -0.88 -9.08 -22.85
N ASN A 509 -1.38 -9.97 -21.97
CA ASN A 509 -0.91 -10.14 -20.58
C ASN A 509 -0.87 -8.83 -19.78
N TYR A 510 -1.82 -7.94 -20.05
CA TYR A 510 -1.90 -6.65 -19.39
C TYR A 510 -3.36 -6.25 -19.15
N THR A 511 -3.71 -6.10 -17.88
CA THR A 511 -4.99 -5.52 -17.46
C THR A 511 -4.73 -4.51 -16.35
N HIS A 512 -5.21 -3.27 -16.51
CA HIS A 512 -5.28 -2.28 -15.45
C HIS A 512 -6.74 -2.03 -15.11
N ALA A 513 -7.15 -2.42 -13.90
CA ALA A 513 -8.53 -2.31 -13.47
C ALA A 513 -8.65 -1.51 -12.17
N MET A 514 -9.65 -0.64 -12.10
CA MET A 514 -10.15 -0.09 -10.84
C MET A 514 -11.17 -1.06 -10.25
N ARG A 515 -11.03 -1.37 -8.97
CA ARG A 515 -11.91 -2.26 -8.22
C ARG A 515 -12.71 -1.43 -7.23
N LEU A 516 -14.03 -1.67 -7.16
CA LEU A 516 -14.95 -0.95 -6.26
C LEU A 516 -15.58 -1.93 -5.27
N PHE A 517 -15.90 -1.47 -4.05
CA PHE A 517 -16.44 -2.31 -2.97
C PHE A 517 -17.54 -1.60 -2.18
N LYS A 518 -18.54 -2.37 -1.73
CA LYS A 518 -19.59 -1.88 -0.80
C LYS A 518 -19.01 -1.59 0.60
N GLU A 519 -18.16 -2.46 1.12
CA GLU A 519 -17.52 -2.34 2.44
C GLU A 519 -15.98 -2.48 2.32
N ASP A 520 -15.27 -2.68 3.43
CA ASP A 520 -13.83 -2.98 3.39
C ASP A 520 -13.58 -4.27 2.60
N PRO A 521 -12.55 -4.29 1.71
CA PRO A 521 -12.44 -5.32 0.70
C PRO A 521 -12.14 -6.69 1.33
N LYS A 522 -13.10 -7.62 1.19
CA LYS A 522 -12.92 -9.04 1.52
C LYS A 522 -12.49 -9.79 0.27
N TRP A 523 -11.20 -10.12 0.20
CA TRP A 523 -10.59 -10.74 -0.97
C TRP A 523 -10.70 -12.26 -1.02
N THR A 524 -11.35 -12.90 -0.04
CA THR A 524 -11.32 -14.37 0.09
C THR A 524 -12.10 -15.01 -1.06
N PRO A 525 -11.43 -15.68 -2.01
CA PRO A 525 -12.13 -16.45 -3.03
C PRO A 525 -12.55 -17.79 -2.41
N LEU A 526 -13.84 -18.10 -2.47
CA LEU A 526 -14.34 -19.41 -2.05
C LEU A 526 -14.31 -20.35 -3.26
N LYS A 527 -13.37 -21.30 -3.26
CA LYS A 527 -13.17 -22.20 -4.40
C LYS A 527 -14.34 -23.17 -4.51
N ARG A 528 -14.76 -23.44 -5.74
CA ARG A 528 -15.86 -24.39 -6.00
C ARG A 528 -15.53 -25.83 -5.58
N SER A 529 -14.26 -26.21 -5.58
CA SER A 529 -13.81 -27.55 -5.14
C SER A 529 -14.10 -27.86 -3.67
N GLU A 530 -14.38 -26.84 -2.86
CA GLU A 530 -14.71 -27.01 -1.44
C GLU A 530 -16.20 -27.31 -1.28
N LYS A 531 -16.54 -28.45 -0.66
CA LYS A 531 -17.93 -28.90 -0.49
C LYS A 531 -18.83 -27.88 0.24
N SER A 532 -18.25 -27.05 1.10
CA SER A 532 -18.97 -26.01 1.84
C SER A 532 -19.39 -24.81 0.98
N THR A 533 -18.81 -24.63 -0.20
CA THR A 533 -19.05 -23.42 -1.03
C THR A 533 -20.46 -23.40 -1.62
N ASP A 534 -21.01 -24.56 -2.04
CA ASP A 534 -22.40 -24.65 -2.51
C ASP A 534 -23.43 -24.49 -1.37
N GLU A 535 -23.01 -24.72 -0.12
CA GLU A 535 -23.86 -24.53 1.06
C GLU A 535 -23.87 -23.07 1.55
N ASN A 536 -23.01 -22.21 1.01
CA ASN A 536 -22.88 -20.81 1.38
C ASN A 536 -24.20 -20.04 1.22
N GLY A 537 -24.48 -19.12 2.16
CA GLY A 537 -25.72 -18.33 2.16
C GLY A 537 -25.90 -17.48 0.90
N PHE A 538 -24.84 -16.79 0.45
CA PHE A 538 -24.85 -15.93 -0.74
C PHE A 538 -25.00 -16.76 -2.02
N ARG A 539 -24.41 -17.96 -2.07
CA ARG A 539 -24.62 -18.89 -3.20
C ARG A 539 -26.08 -19.31 -3.30
N LYS A 540 -26.71 -19.68 -2.19
CA LYS A 540 -28.14 -20.06 -2.15
C LYS A 540 -29.05 -18.90 -2.54
N GLU A 541 -28.73 -17.69 -2.10
CA GLU A 541 -29.48 -16.48 -2.45
C GLU A 541 -29.34 -16.15 -3.95
N TYR A 542 -28.13 -16.22 -4.50
CA TYR A 542 -27.88 -16.08 -5.93
C TYR A 542 -28.72 -17.05 -6.78
N LEU A 543 -28.74 -18.34 -6.40
CA LEU A 543 -29.52 -19.35 -7.11
C LEU A 543 -31.02 -19.04 -7.09
N ARG A 544 -31.57 -18.60 -5.94
CA ARG A 544 -32.97 -18.17 -5.84
C ARG A 544 -33.28 -16.98 -6.74
N ALA A 545 -32.41 -15.97 -6.76
CA ALA A 545 -32.58 -14.78 -7.60
C ALA A 545 -32.49 -15.12 -9.10
N ARG A 546 -31.49 -15.92 -9.51
CA ARG A 546 -31.30 -16.39 -10.89
C ARG A 546 -32.47 -17.21 -11.40
N ASP A 547 -33.04 -18.08 -10.56
CA ASP A 547 -34.12 -18.99 -10.96
C ASP A 547 -35.52 -18.34 -10.87
N GLY A 548 -35.60 -17.06 -10.48
CA GLY A 548 -36.81 -16.23 -10.56
C GLY A 548 -37.60 -16.09 -9.26
N ASP A 549 -37.10 -16.62 -8.15
CA ASP A 549 -37.74 -16.59 -6.83
C ASP A 549 -37.30 -15.38 -5.96
N GLY A 550 -36.48 -14.48 -6.51
CA GLY A 550 -35.97 -13.29 -5.82
C GLY A 550 -35.43 -12.21 -6.79
N LEU A 551 -35.12 -11.03 -6.26
CA LEU A 551 -34.44 -9.96 -7.01
C LEU A 551 -32.95 -9.97 -6.68
N PHE A 552 -32.09 -9.70 -7.67
CA PHE A 552 -30.68 -9.39 -7.39
C PHE A 552 -30.58 -8.09 -6.57
N ALA A 553 -29.72 -8.09 -5.55
CA ALA A 553 -29.58 -7.01 -4.56
C ALA A 553 -28.83 -5.76 -5.04
#